data_AF-A0A9N9VB07-F1
#
_entry.id   AF-A0A9N9VB07-F1
#
_cell.length_a   1.000
_cell.length_b   1.000
_cell.length_c   1.000
_cell.angle_alpha   90.00
_cell.angle_beta   90.00
_cell.angle_gamma   90.00
#
_symmetry.space_group_name_H-M   'P 1'
#
loop_
_entity.id
_entity.type
_entity.pdbx_description
1 polymer ?
#
loop_
_entity_poly.entity_id
_entity_poly.type
_entity_poly.pdbx_seq_one_letter_code
_entity_poly.pdbx_strand_id
1 'polypeptide(L)'
;MWKPYGNILEAFLQEARFKLPPYKEDPSFDREIIDICLAQDLPADQMEVIGRLGAAAARWFYPSHDREIQVAIATFTALATAVDDLGGSIIEGLGQYRTRLLARQPLGVKVLQSLFDQVLEMGRFYDVFATDMVFKGAVDFCSATLVEFEKGVLLRTNKSAPDFANYFRLKGGIAEPYAFYIFPEKLLHGSNPCVIYP
;
A
#
# COMPACT_ATOMS: atom_id res chain seq x y z
N MET A 1 -3.86 1.88 -34.29
CA MET A 1 -2.64 1.08 -34.57
C MET A 1 -2.01 0.78 -33.23
N TRP A 2 -2.02 -0.48 -32.77
CA TRP A 2 -1.48 -0.86 -31.46
C TRP A 2 0.04 -0.73 -31.51
N LYS A 3 0.63 0.10 -30.64
CA LYS A 3 2.09 0.01 -30.42
C LYS A 3 2.36 -1.38 -29.83
N PRO A 4 3.34 -2.13 -30.34
CA PRO A 4 3.81 -3.35 -29.67
C PRO A 4 4.08 -3.00 -28.20
N TYR A 5 3.66 -3.87 -27.28
CA TYR A 5 3.80 -3.64 -25.83
C TYR A 5 5.23 -3.22 -25.44
N GLY A 6 6.25 -3.81 -26.09
CA GLY A 6 7.65 -3.42 -25.91
C GLY A 6 7.94 -1.95 -26.20
N ASN A 7 7.34 -1.36 -27.24
CA ASN A 7 7.54 0.05 -27.60
C ASN A 7 6.88 1.00 -26.58
N ILE A 8 5.81 0.55 -25.91
CA ILE A 8 5.16 1.33 -24.85
C ILE A 8 6.05 1.32 -23.60
N LEU A 9 6.56 0.15 -23.22
CA LEU A 9 7.47 0.01 -22.09
C LEU A 9 8.78 0.78 -22.29
N GLU A 10 9.40 0.66 -23.46
CA GLU A 10 10.63 1.37 -23.78
C GLU A 10 10.42 2.89 -23.73
N ALA A 11 9.34 3.40 -24.34
CA ALA A 11 9.02 4.82 -24.27
C ALA A 11 8.81 5.29 -22.83
N PHE A 12 8.09 4.52 -22.01
CA PHE A 12 7.87 4.84 -20.60
C PHE A 12 9.18 4.89 -19.80
N LEU A 13 10.06 3.87 -19.96
CA LEU A 13 11.34 3.81 -19.25
C LEU A 13 12.28 4.95 -19.66
N GLN A 14 12.27 5.32 -20.95
CA GLN A 14 13.04 6.46 -21.47
C GLN A 14 12.51 7.79 -20.91
N GLU A 15 11.18 7.99 -20.92
CA GLU A 15 10.54 9.20 -20.40
C GLU A 15 10.76 9.36 -18.89
N ALA A 16 10.62 8.26 -18.14
CA ALA A 16 10.90 8.21 -16.70
C ALA A 16 12.40 8.32 -16.37
N ARG A 17 13.29 8.33 -17.39
CA ARG A 17 14.74 8.29 -17.24
C ARG A 17 15.21 7.18 -16.29
N PHE A 18 14.55 6.03 -16.40
CA PHE A 18 14.73 4.93 -15.46
C PHE A 18 16.19 4.46 -15.42
N LYS A 19 16.71 4.32 -14.21
CA LYS A 19 17.97 3.64 -13.94
C LYS A 19 17.69 2.61 -12.85
N LEU A 20 18.13 1.38 -13.07
CA LEU A 20 17.99 0.34 -12.05
C LEU A 20 18.83 0.76 -10.82
N PRO A 21 18.22 0.99 -9.65
CA PRO A 21 18.97 1.37 -8.47
C PRO A 21 19.83 0.19 -7.97
N PRO A 22 20.94 0.47 -7.27
CA PRO A 22 21.71 -0.60 -6.64
C PRO A 22 20.84 -1.32 -5.60
N TYR A 23 20.66 -2.62 -5.78
CA TYR A 23 19.92 -3.48 -4.85
C TYR A 23 20.88 -4.44 -4.18
N LYS A 24 20.88 -4.44 -2.85
CA LYS A 24 21.69 -5.35 -2.04
C LYS A 24 20.74 -6.21 -1.22
N GLU A 25 20.67 -7.50 -1.53
CA GLU A 25 19.89 -8.49 -0.77
C GLU A 25 20.08 -8.36 0.74
N ASP A 26 18.97 -8.45 1.47
CA ASP A 26 18.96 -8.52 2.93
C ASP A 26 17.98 -9.62 3.35
N PRO A 27 18.45 -10.88 3.43
CA PRO A 27 17.60 -11.99 3.83
C PRO A 27 17.00 -11.84 5.23
N SER A 28 17.64 -11.07 6.11
CA SER A 28 17.15 -10.84 7.47
C SER A 28 15.94 -9.90 7.47
N PHE A 29 15.99 -8.86 6.64
CA PHE A 29 14.86 -7.96 6.39
C PHE A 29 13.70 -8.74 5.78
N ASP A 30 13.96 -9.50 4.72
CA ASP A 30 12.92 -10.26 4.02
C ASP A 30 12.24 -11.25 4.99
N ARG A 31 13.03 -11.91 5.85
CA ARG A 31 12.51 -12.86 6.84
C ARG A 31 11.62 -12.18 7.88
N GLU A 32 12.00 -11.01 8.36
CA GLU A 32 11.20 -10.23 9.32
C GLU A 32 9.81 -9.91 8.76
N ILE A 33 9.73 -9.43 7.52
CA ILE A 33 8.44 -9.12 6.89
C ILE A 33 7.61 -10.37 6.61
N ILE A 34 8.25 -11.46 6.18
CA ILE A 34 7.59 -12.76 6.00
C ILE A 34 7.01 -13.27 7.32
N ASP A 35 7.76 -13.20 8.42
CA ASP A 35 7.29 -13.68 9.72
C ASP A 35 6.08 -12.85 10.22
N ILE A 36 6.06 -11.53 9.97
CA ILE A 36 4.88 -10.67 10.23
C ILE A 36 3.67 -11.11 9.40
N CYS A 37 3.89 -11.48 8.13
CA CYS A 37 2.84 -11.93 7.23
C CYS A 37 2.30 -13.32 7.61
N LEU A 38 3.19 -14.26 7.96
CA LEU A 38 2.82 -15.60 8.42
C LEU A 38 2.08 -15.59 9.75
N ALA A 39 2.27 -14.54 10.56
CA ALA A 39 1.49 -14.34 11.76
C ALA A 39 0.03 -13.95 11.48
N GLN A 40 -0.34 -13.62 10.24
CA GLN A 40 -1.74 -13.31 9.91
C GLN A 40 -2.55 -14.61 9.83
N ASP A 41 -3.82 -14.57 10.22
CA ASP A 41 -4.72 -15.73 10.20
C ASP A 41 -5.22 -16.01 8.76
N LEU A 42 -4.28 -16.18 7.82
CA LEU A 42 -4.46 -16.31 6.37
C LEU A 42 -3.55 -17.43 5.79
N PRO A 43 -3.79 -17.91 4.56
CA PRO A 43 -3.00 -18.99 3.96
C PRO A 43 -1.49 -18.69 3.90
N ALA A 44 -0.69 -19.53 4.55
CA ALA A 44 0.73 -19.30 4.76
C ALA A 44 1.55 -19.19 3.45
N ASP A 45 1.20 -19.98 2.44
CA ASP A 45 1.83 -19.96 1.13
C ASP A 45 1.67 -18.61 0.43
N GLN A 46 0.46 -18.05 0.48
CA GLN A 46 0.16 -16.73 -0.08
C GLN A 46 0.80 -15.62 0.76
N MET A 47 0.74 -15.73 2.09
CA MET A 47 1.35 -14.73 2.98
C MET A 47 2.88 -14.68 2.87
N GLU A 48 3.56 -15.80 2.60
CA GLU A 48 5.00 -15.78 2.33
C GLU A 48 5.33 -14.98 1.06
N VAL A 49 4.58 -15.20 -0.02
CA VAL A 49 4.76 -14.46 -1.28
C VAL A 49 4.49 -12.97 -1.09
N ILE A 50 3.41 -12.64 -0.38
CA ILE A 50 3.03 -11.26 -0.06
C ILE A 50 4.09 -10.56 0.80
N GLY A 51 4.67 -11.27 1.79
CA GLY A 51 5.75 -10.74 2.61
C GLY A 51 6.99 -10.39 1.79
N ARG A 52 7.37 -11.25 0.84
CA ARG A 52 8.48 -10.98 -0.10
C ARG A 52 8.17 -9.78 -0.99
N LEU A 53 6.93 -9.64 -1.46
CA LEU A 53 6.50 -8.49 -2.26
C LEU A 53 6.64 -7.19 -1.46
N GLY A 54 6.11 -7.14 -0.23
CA GLY A 54 6.22 -5.97 0.63
C GLY A 54 7.66 -5.59 0.92
N ALA A 55 8.51 -6.58 1.22
CA ALA A 55 9.92 -6.37 1.45
C ALA A 55 10.66 -5.80 0.23
N ALA A 56 10.40 -6.36 -0.95
CA ALA A 56 10.93 -5.86 -2.20
C ALA A 56 10.46 -4.42 -2.47
N ALA A 57 9.16 -4.15 -2.35
CA ALA A 57 8.59 -2.83 -2.63
C ALA A 57 9.25 -1.73 -1.78
N ALA A 58 9.37 -1.94 -0.47
CA ALA A 58 10.00 -0.95 0.41
C ALA A 58 11.47 -0.68 0.03
N ARG A 59 12.24 -1.74 -0.25
CA ARG A 59 13.68 -1.63 -0.54
C ARG A 59 13.97 -1.10 -1.95
N TRP A 60 13.11 -1.37 -2.92
CA TRP A 60 13.23 -0.85 -4.28
C TRP A 60 12.74 0.60 -4.41
N PHE A 61 11.62 0.95 -3.77
CA PHE A 61 11.00 2.26 -3.95
C PHE A 61 11.47 3.31 -2.92
N TYR A 62 11.96 2.86 -1.76
CA TYR A 62 12.43 3.74 -0.69
C TYR A 62 13.86 3.37 -0.23
N PRO A 63 14.84 3.26 -1.15
CA PRO A 63 16.20 2.82 -0.81
C PRO A 63 16.96 3.81 0.10
N SER A 64 16.52 5.07 0.16
CA SER A 64 17.09 6.13 1.00
C SER A 64 16.58 6.13 2.43
N HIS A 65 15.54 5.34 2.74
CA HIS A 65 14.89 5.35 4.04
C HIS A 65 15.66 4.51 5.05
N ASP A 66 15.64 4.93 6.31
CA ASP A 66 16.14 4.12 7.42
C ASP A 66 15.41 2.77 7.46
N ARG A 67 16.12 1.71 7.90
CA ARG A 67 15.58 0.35 7.99
C ARG A 67 14.22 0.29 8.70
N GLU A 68 14.04 1.03 9.80
CA GLU A 68 12.78 1.04 10.55
C GLU A 68 11.61 1.55 9.71
N ILE A 69 11.83 2.61 8.92
CA ILE A 69 10.79 3.17 8.04
C ILE A 69 10.53 2.19 6.88
N GLN A 70 11.58 1.56 6.35
CA GLN A 70 11.42 0.51 5.34
C GLN A 70 10.60 -0.68 5.86
N VAL A 71 10.83 -1.14 7.10
CA VAL A 71 10.03 -2.20 7.73
C VAL A 71 8.57 -1.78 7.86
N ALA A 72 8.33 -0.53 8.29
CA ALA A 72 6.97 0.01 8.40
C ALA A 72 6.25 0.05 7.05
N ILE A 73 6.92 0.55 6.01
CA ILE A 73 6.38 0.59 4.63
C ILE A 73 6.16 -0.83 4.11
N ALA A 74 7.13 -1.73 4.26
CA ALA A 74 7.03 -3.12 3.80
C ALA A 74 5.85 -3.84 4.46
N THR A 75 5.68 -3.67 5.77
CA THR A 75 4.57 -4.24 6.54
C THR A 75 3.24 -3.68 6.05
N PHE A 76 3.12 -2.36 5.89
CA PHE A 76 1.92 -1.73 5.35
C PHE A 76 1.59 -2.27 3.96
N THR A 77 2.57 -2.32 3.05
CA THR A 77 2.39 -2.85 1.69
C THR A 77 1.93 -4.29 1.71
N ALA A 78 2.58 -5.16 2.48
CA ALA A 78 2.22 -6.57 2.55
C ALA A 78 0.79 -6.76 3.11
N LEU A 79 0.42 -6.05 4.18
CA LEU A 79 -0.92 -6.14 4.75
C LEU A 79 -1.99 -5.60 3.80
N ALA A 80 -1.73 -4.49 3.10
CA ALA A 80 -2.63 -3.96 2.09
C ALA A 80 -2.80 -4.94 0.92
N THR A 81 -1.72 -5.54 0.41
CA THR A 81 -1.80 -6.59 -0.62
C THR A 81 -2.57 -7.81 -0.14
N ALA A 82 -2.38 -8.25 1.10
CA ALA A 82 -3.16 -9.37 1.65
C ALA A 82 -4.66 -9.06 1.68
N VAL A 83 -5.04 -7.81 1.99
CA VAL A 83 -6.44 -7.38 1.92
C VAL A 83 -6.96 -7.34 0.47
N ASP A 84 -6.14 -6.89 -0.48
CA ASP A 84 -6.48 -6.82 -1.91
C ASP A 84 -6.70 -8.22 -2.52
N ASP A 85 -5.72 -9.12 -2.35
CA ASP A 85 -5.72 -10.43 -2.97
C ASP A 85 -6.63 -11.43 -2.23
N LEU A 86 -6.71 -11.33 -0.90
CA LEU A 86 -7.38 -12.30 -0.04
C LEU A 86 -8.67 -11.74 0.60
N GLY A 87 -9.13 -10.55 0.18
CA GLY A 87 -10.29 -9.86 0.74
C GLY A 87 -11.56 -10.70 0.76
N GLY A 88 -11.74 -11.61 -0.21
CA GLY A 88 -12.85 -12.56 -0.25
C GLY A 88 -12.91 -13.49 0.98
N SER A 89 -11.76 -13.83 1.58
CA SER A 89 -11.68 -14.66 2.79
C SER A 89 -12.04 -13.88 4.08
N ILE A 90 -12.05 -12.54 4.01
CA ILE A 90 -12.26 -11.64 5.15
C ILE A 90 -13.40 -10.64 4.92
N ILE A 91 -14.30 -10.95 3.97
CA ILE A 91 -15.31 -10.02 3.47
C ILE A 91 -16.27 -9.54 4.56
N GLU A 92 -16.64 -10.39 5.52
CA GLU A 92 -17.46 -9.98 6.65
C GLU A 92 -16.75 -8.95 7.55
N GLY A 93 -15.44 -9.11 7.73
CA GLY A 93 -14.60 -8.16 8.44
C GLY A 93 -14.51 -6.83 7.69
N LEU A 94 -14.32 -6.87 6.37
CA LEU A 94 -14.37 -5.69 5.51
C LEU A 94 -15.76 -5.02 5.50
N GLY A 95 -16.85 -5.76 5.73
CA GLY A 95 -18.19 -5.18 5.89
C GLY A 95 -18.38 -4.43 7.22
N GLN A 96 -17.62 -4.82 8.26
CA GLN A 96 -17.80 -4.32 9.63
C GLN A 96 -16.69 -3.36 10.09
N TYR A 97 -15.55 -3.28 9.39
CA TYR A 97 -14.35 -2.58 9.86
C TYR A 97 -14.66 -1.14 10.29
N ARG A 98 -15.41 -0.38 9.48
CA ARG A 98 -15.73 1.03 9.75
C ARG A 98 -16.50 1.20 11.05
N THR A 99 -17.55 0.41 11.26
CA THR A 99 -18.37 0.50 12.47
C THR A 99 -17.56 0.14 13.71
N ARG A 100 -16.74 -0.92 13.63
CA ARG A 100 -15.86 -1.34 14.73
C ARG A 100 -14.78 -0.31 15.03
N LEU A 101 -14.15 0.25 13.99
CA LEU A 101 -13.13 1.30 14.10
C LEU A 101 -13.69 2.54 14.84
N LEU A 102 -14.85 3.04 14.40
CA LEU A 102 -15.50 4.20 15.03
C LEU A 102 -15.96 3.91 16.47
N ALA A 103 -16.36 2.68 16.75
CA ALA A 103 -16.74 2.23 18.09
C ALA A 103 -15.53 1.89 18.99
N ARG A 104 -14.29 2.03 18.49
CA ARG A 104 -13.05 1.63 19.19
C ARG A 104 -13.06 0.16 19.62
N GLN A 105 -13.63 -0.70 18.79
CA GLN A 105 -13.69 -2.14 19.00
C GLN A 105 -12.61 -2.84 18.16
N PRO A 106 -12.13 -4.02 18.59
CA PRO A 106 -11.30 -4.86 17.73
C PRO A 106 -11.97 -5.11 16.38
N LEU A 107 -11.22 -4.96 15.28
CA LEU A 107 -11.77 -5.08 13.93
C LEU A 107 -12.28 -6.51 13.62
N GLY A 108 -11.86 -7.50 14.41
CA GLY A 108 -12.36 -8.88 14.34
C GLY A 108 -11.67 -9.74 13.29
N VAL A 109 -10.86 -9.14 12.43
CA VAL A 109 -9.99 -9.81 11.47
C VAL A 109 -8.56 -9.33 11.69
N LYS A 110 -7.64 -10.27 11.90
CA LYS A 110 -6.26 -9.98 12.30
C LYS A 110 -5.51 -9.11 11.29
N VAL A 111 -5.58 -9.43 9.99
CA VAL A 111 -4.91 -8.65 8.95
C VAL A 111 -5.40 -7.20 8.88
N LEU A 112 -6.71 -6.97 9.08
CA LEU A 112 -7.26 -5.61 9.14
C LEU A 112 -6.81 -4.89 10.41
N GLN A 113 -6.80 -5.57 11.55
CA GLN A 113 -6.29 -5.01 12.79
C GLN A 113 -4.83 -4.60 12.63
N SER A 114 -3.97 -5.50 12.14
CA SER A 114 -2.56 -5.22 11.87
C SER A 114 -2.37 -4.08 10.87
N LEU A 115 -3.21 -3.96 9.83
CA LEU A 115 -3.14 -2.85 8.88
C LEU A 115 -3.37 -1.51 9.57
N PHE A 116 -4.40 -1.39 10.41
CA PHE A 116 -4.70 -0.15 11.10
C PHE A 116 -3.74 0.14 12.27
N ASP A 117 -3.20 -0.89 12.92
CA ASP A 117 -2.11 -0.75 13.88
C ASP A 117 -0.85 -0.20 13.17
N GLN A 118 -0.57 -0.69 11.95
CA GLN A 118 0.54 -0.18 11.14
C GLN A 118 0.31 1.26 10.68
N VAL A 119 -0.92 1.64 10.32
CA VAL A 119 -1.29 3.03 10.02
C VAL A 119 -1.01 3.95 11.21
N LEU A 120 -1.33 3.49 12.43
CA LEU A 120 -1.03 4.25 13.64
C LEU A 120 0.49 4.37 13.87
N GLU A 121 1.24 3.28 13.65
CA GLU A 121 2.70 3.25 13.81
C GLU A 121 3.42 4.23 12.87
N MET A 122 2.83 4.55 11.70
CA MET A 122 3.38 5.55 10.78
C MET A 122 3.54 6.93 11.43
N GLY A 123 2.75 7.26 12.46
CA GLY A 123 2.88 8.53 13.19
C GLY A 123 4.18 8.72 13.96
N ARG A 124 5.04 7.70 14.01
CA ARG A 124 6.41 7.84 14.53
C ARG A 124 7.40 8.41 13.52
N PHE A 125 7.06 8.41 12.23
CA PHE A 125 7.98 8.75 11.14
C PHE A 125 7.51 9.93 10.28
N TYR A 126 6.22 10.25 10.35
CA TYR A 126 5.56 11.24 9.50
C TYR A 126 4.73 12.20 10.32
N ASP A 127 4.55 13.41 9.79
CA ASP A 127 3.75 14.45 10.44
C ASP A 127 2.26 14.12 10.47
N VAL A 128 1.51 14.89 11.25
CA VAL A 128 0.06 14.70 11.43
C VAL A 128 -0.68 14.69 10.09
N PHE A 129 -0.35 15.59 9.17
CA PHE A 129 -1.05 15.67 7.88
C PHE A 129 -0.79 14.44 7.01
N ALA A 130 0.47 14.00 6.91
CA ALA A 130 0.85 12.79 6.21
C ALA A 130 0.16 11.56 6.83
N THR A 131 0.11 11.46 8.16
CA THR A 131 -0.59 10.35 8.84
C THR A 131 -2.09 10.37 8.62
N ASP A 132 -2.72 11.54 8.57
CA ASP A 132 -4.13 11.70 8.23
C ASP A 132 -4.42 11.20 6.81
N MET A 133 -3.52 11.49 5.86
CA MET A 133 -3.65 11.01 4.48
C MET A 133 -3.42 9.51 4.34
N VAL A 134 -2.45 8.95 5.10
CA VAL A 134 -2.25 7.50 5.17
C VAL A 134 -3.50 6.81 5.71
N PHE A 135 -4.07 7.32 6.81
CA PHE A 135 -5.32 6.81 7.38
C PHE A 135 -6.48 6.91 6.39
N LYS A 136 -6.67 8.09 5.78
CA LYS A 136 -7.72 8.31 4.78
C LYS A 136 -7.58 7.32 3.62
N GLY A 137 -6.36 7.13 3.11
CA GLY A 137 -6.05 6.19 2.04
C GLY A 137 -6.39 4.74 2.40
N ALA A 138 -6.05 4.30 3.61
CA ALA A 138 -6.37 2.95 4.07
C ALA A 138 -7.89 2.70 4.21
N VAL A 139 -8.66 3.70 4.66
CA VAL A 139 -10.12 3.64 4.75
C VAL A 139 -10.78 3.62 3.36
N ASP A 140 -10.31 4.49 2.45
CA ASP A 140 -10.75 4.50 1.05
C ASP A 140 -10.50 3.13 0.39
N PHE A 141 -9.32 2.57 0.60
CA PHE A 141 -8.91 1.27 0.10
C PHE A 141 -9.81 0.13 0.61
N CYS A 142 -9.96 -0.02 1.93
CA CYS A 142 -10.81 -1.10 2.50
C CYS A 142 -12.26 -1.02 1.97
N SER A 143 -12.78 0.19 1.79
CA SER A 143 -14.13 0.39 1.24
C SER A 143 -14.21 -0.01 -0.23
N ALA A 144 -13.19 0.33 -1.02
CA ALA A 144 -13.12 -0.04 -2.43
C ALA A 144 -12.96 -1.55 -2.61
N THR A 145 -12.06 -2.19 -1.84
CA THR A 145 -11.86 -3.64 -1.85
C THR A 145 -13.14 -4.39 -1.53
N LEU A 146 -13.90 -3.97 -0.52
CA LEU A 146 -15.21 -4.56 -0.24
C LEU A 146 -16.13 -4.51 -1.47
N VAL A 147 -16.20 -3.35 -2.13
CA VAL A 147 -17.01 -3.16 -3.33
C VAL A 147 -16.52 -4.02 -4.50
N GLU A 148 -15.21 -4.23 -4.65
CA GLU A 148 -14.64 -5.12 -5.69
C GLU A 148 -15.01 -6.57 -5.45
N PHE A 149 -14.93 -7.07 -4.22
CA PHE A 149 -15.32 -8.45 -3.91
C PHE A 149 -16.84 -8.66 -3.99
N GLU A 150 -17.65 -7.69 -3.56
CA GLU A 150 -19.11 -7.79 -3.65
C GLU A 150 -19.65 -7.61 -5.08
N LYS A 151 -19.03 -6.73 -5.87
CA LYS A 151 -19.62 -6.21 -7.12
C LYS A 151 -18.69 -6.26 -8.33
N GLY A 152 -17.49 -6.82 -8.24
CA GLY A 152 -16.43 -6.69 -9.27
C GLY A 152 -16.88 -6.91 -10.71
N VAL A 153 -17.62 -7.99 -10.98
CA VAL A 153 -18.15 -8.28 -12.33
C VAL A 153 -19.29 -7.35 -12.79
N LEU A 154 -19.90 -6.63 -11.85
CA LEU A 154 -21.02 -5.70 -12.04
C LEU A 154 -20.57 -4.23 -12.12
N LEU A 155 -19.35 -3.89 -11.68
CA LEU A 155 -18.76 -2.56 -11.79
C LEU A 155 -18.38 -2.29 -13.25
N ARG A 156 -19.37 -1.90 -14.07
CA ARG A 156 -19.15 -1.49 -15.45
C ARG A 156 -19.16 0.01 -15.57
N THR A 157 -18.26 0.54 -16.40
CA THR A 157 -18.30 1.96 -16.77
C THR A 157 -19.59 2.26 -17.51
N ASN A 158 -20.32 3.26 -17.03
CA ASN A 158 -21.49 3.78 -17.70
C ASN A 158 -21.04 4.92 -18.64
N LYS A 159 -21.62 5.03 -19.84
CA LYS A 159 -21.38 6.16 -20.75
C LYS A 159 -21.71 7.51 -20.09
N SER A 160 -22.64 7.54 -19.15
CA SER A 160 -22.99 8.73 -18.37
C SER A 160 -22.03 9.02 -17.20
N ALA A 161 -21.04 8.15 -16.94
CA ALA A 161 -20.04 8.30 -15.89
C ALA A 161 -18.65 7.88 -16.41
N PRO A 162 -18.10 8.59 -17.42
CA PRO A 162 -16.87 8.20 -18.10
C PRO A 162 -15.65 8.14 -17.15
N ASP A 163 -15.64 8.97 -16.11
CA ASP A 163 -14.52 9.05 -15.16
C ASP A 163 -14.63 8.09 -13.98
N PHE A 164 -15.69 7.28 -13.90
CA PHE A 164 -15.90 6.37 -12.77
C PHE A 164 -14.73 5.39 -12.58
N ALA A 165 -14.17 4.85 -13.66
CA ALA A 165 -13.02 3.94 -13.58
C ALA A 165 -11.79 4.62 -12.95
N ASN A 166 -11.51 5.86 -13.34
CA ASN A 166 -10.40 6.63 -12.77
C ASN A 166 -10.65 6.96 -11.30
N TYR A 167 -11.85 7.43 -10.98
CA TYR A 167 -12.26 7.68 -9.60
C TYR A 167 -12.10 6.44 -8.73
N PHE A 168 -12.62 5.29 -9.18
CA PHE A 168 -12.59 4.06 -8.41
C PHE A 168 -11.16 3.52 -8.27
N ARG A 169 -10.33 3.66 -9.32
CA ARG A 169 -8.90 3.32 -9.25
C ARG A 169 -8.14 4.18 -8.23
N LEU A 170 -8.49 5.46 -8.06
CA LEU A 170 -7.91 6.31 -7.02
C LEU A 170 -8.27 5.84 -5.61
N LYS A 171 -9.42 5.17 -5.43
CA LYS A 171 -9.86 4.63 -4.14
C LYS A 171 -9.26 3.27 -3.84
N GLY A 172 -9.33 2.33 -4.78
CA GLY A 172 -8.76 0.97 -4.61
C GLY A 172 -7.25 0.90 -4.77
N GLY A 173 -6.61 1.89 -5.41
CA GLY A 173 -5.18 1.83 -5.71
C GLY A 173 -4.23 2.22 -4.57
N ILE A 174 -4.76 2.71 -3.44
CA ILE A 174 -4.00 3.09 -2.22
C ILE A 174 -2.72 3.91 -2.50
N ALA A 175 -2.73 4.75 -3.55
CA ALA A 175 -1.55 5.46 -4.03
C ALA A 175 -1.13 6.62 -3.12
N GLU A 176 -2.10 7.25 -2.44
CA GLU A 176 -1.85 8.44 -1.62
C GLU A 176 -0.92 8.17 -0.43
N PRO A 177 -1.09 7.09 0.38
CA PRO A 177 -0.10 6.72 1.39
C PRO A 177 1.33 6.65 0.85
N TYR A 178 1.53 6.04 -0.33
CA TYR A 178 2.84 5.90 -0.95
C TYR A 178 3.46 7.23 -1.39
N ALA A 179 2.64 8.21 -1.78
CA ALA A 179 3.12 9.55 -2.09
C ALA A 179 3.68 10.26 -0.83
N PHE A 180 3.03 10.08 0.32
CA PHE A 180 3.49 10.65 1.59
C PHE A 180 4.71 9.92 2.16
N TYR A 181 4.84 8.60 1.92
CA TYR A 181 6.03 7.86 2.33
C TYR A 181 7.32 8.35 1.68
N ILE A 182 7.27 9.16 0.61
CA ILE A 182 8.49 9.76 0.01
C ILE A 182 9.19 10.73 0.98
N PHE A 183 8.44 11.37 1.89
CA PHE A 183 8.91 12.51 2.68
C PHE A 183 8.82 12.26 4.21
N PRO A 184 9.60 11.33 4.78
CA PRO A 184 9.66 11.17 6.24
C PRO A 184 10.26 12.41 6.91
N GLU A 185 9.82 12.72 8.13
CA GLU A 185 10.20 13.96 8.84
C GLU A 185 11.73 14.13 8.96
N LYS A 186 12.44 13.03 9.19
CA LYS A 186 13.91 13.03 9.25
C LYS A 186 14.57 13.54 7.96
N LEU A 187 13.99 13.26 6.79
CA LEU A 187 14.50 13.77 5.51
C LEU A 187 14.10 15.23 5.27
N LEU A 188 13.02 15.71 5.88
CA LEU A 188 12.59 17.11 5.78
C LEU A 188 13.39 18.04 6.70
N HIS A 189 13.85 17.54 7.85
CA HIS A 189 14.60 18.33 8.84
C HIS A 189 16.11 18.10 8.80
N GLY A 190 16.58 17.04 8.13
CA GLY A 190 17.99 16.71 7.98
C GLY A 190 18.59 17.16 6.64
N SER A 191 19.19 18.34 6.61
CA SER A 191 20.06 18.88 5.53
C SER A 191 19.35 19.48 4.31
N ASN A 192 19.30 20.82 4.26
CA ASN A 192 18.79 21.69 3.20
C ASN A 192 17.33 21.43 2.79
N PRO A 193 16.42 22.41 2.89
CA PRO A 193 15.04 22.23 2.45
C PRO A 193 15.07 21.81 0.98
N CYS A 194 14.62 20.58 0.72
CA CYS A 194 14.42 20.09 -0.62
C CYS A 194 13.40 21.04 -1.25
N VAL A 195 13.88 21.93 -2.11
CA VAL A 195 13.06 22.85 -2.88
C VAL A 195 12.11 21.97 -3.68
N ILE A 196 10.84 21.97 -3.30
CA ILE A 196 9.77 21.48 -4.16
C ILE A 196 9.82 22.37 -5.39
N TYR A 197 10.43 21.87 -6.48
CA TYR A 197 10.35 22.56 -7.75
C TYR A 197 8.88 22.50 -8.21
N PRO A 198 8.27 23.65 -8.51
CA PRO A 198 6.94 23.71 -9.10
C PRO A 198 6.88 23.06 -10.48
#